data_AF-A0AAV0CDH2-F1
#
_entry.id   AF-A0AAV0CDH2-F1
#
_cell.length_a   1.000
_cell.length_b   1.000
_cell.length_c   1.000
_cell.angle_alpha   90.00
_cell.angle_beta   90.00
_cell.angle_gamma   90.00
#
_symmetry.space_group_name_H-M   'P 1'
#
loop_
_entity.id
_entity.type
_entity.pdbx_description
1 polymer ?
#
loop_
_entity_poly.entity_id
_entity_poly.type
_entity_poly.pdbx_seq_one_letter_code
_entity_poly.pdbx_strand_id
1 'polypeptide(L)'
;MLDCCEPLEKVKAKGISFGKVVCLARCAGAKVEAFRTSQTSIDDFRKYLIACSTSDDCHLISSYHRGAFKQTGTGHFSPIGGYHAGRDMALILDVARFKYPPHWVPLPLLWEAMDTVDEATGLHRGFMLVSRLHRAPALLYTLSCKHESWVDIAKYLIDGVPLLLSSENLKDVKDVLSTVLASLPANFSEFIKWVAEIRRQEEGATSLSEEEKGRLAMKEDVLKKIRETDLYKQLADILSSERSCCQTGGRHADNLSDIAAGVCRQGAGLFAGGFRSSHMFCCQETCVRCYRASGEDKSVTIVSGRVMDDNDKVEEGLDVLVPTSRLKPHCCASGTDSSLDNFHPASNDVLTALLLALPPETWSNIKEGRVLKEMNSLSSIENLPLVLQEEILHLRGQFLFLKRCKDDKVLVGEDKKDVLWGVTSFGDSPDKTYQSNAVKNQNMLKTCSNPQRPFKCLVSSTRRELHPKFSGGFECIHKSARATMSIRCIGLRHSIFTPMSLL
;
A
#
# COMPACT_ATOMS: atom_id res chain seq x y z
N MET A 1 4.14 6.47 4.84
CA MET A 1 3.78 5.47 3.81
C MET A 1 4.90 4.46 3.50
N LEU A 2 6.17 4.68 3.93
CA LEU A 2 7.29 3.76 3.62
C LEU A 2 7.96 3.10 4.84
N ASP A 3 7.47 3.36 6.05
CA ASP A 3 8.21 2.97 7.25
C ASP A 3 8.03 1.49 7.63
N CYS A 4 7.13 0.74 7.00
CA CYS A 4 6.82 -0.63 7.44
C CYS A 4 7.97 -1.63 7.21
N CYS A 5 8.94 -1.37 6.32
CA CYS A 5 9.97 -2.35 5.94
C CYS A 5 11.39 -1.83 6.04
N GLU A 6 11.60 -0.56 5.67
CA GLU A 6 12.90 0.11 5.76
C GLU A 6 12.65 1.62 5.89
N PRO A 7 13.23 2.29 6.89
CA PRO A 7 13.15 3.74 7.01
C PRO A 7 13.62 4.45 5.73
N LEU A 8 12.90 5.49 5.32
CA LEU A 8 13.20 6.25 4.10
C LEU A 8 14.62 6.82 4.11
N GLU A 9 15.13 7.23 5.27
CA GLU A 9 16.48 7.75 5.45
C GLU A 9 17.55 6.69 5.12
N LYS A 10 17.31 5.43 5.50
CA LYS A 10 18.18 4.30 5.17
C LYS A 10 18.10 3.97 3.68
N VAL A 11 16.90 3.96 3.10
CA VAL A 11 16.70 3.77 1.65
C VAL A 11 17.42 4.84 0.83
N LYS A 12 17.33 6.11 1.26
CA LYS A 12 17.98 7.24 0.61
C LYS A 12 19.51 7.12 0.63
N ALA A 13 20.08 6.67 1.75
CA ALA A 13 21.52 6.57 1.91
C ALA A 13 22.13 5.34 1.23
N LYS A 14 21.43 4.20 1.24
CA LYS A 14 22.00 2.89 0.86
C LYS A 14 21.27 2.18 -0.28
N GLY A 15 20.15 2.72 -0.75
CA GLY A 15 19.22 2.00 -1.61
C GLY A 15 18.40 0.99 -0.82
N ILE A 16 17.76 0.05 -1.53
CA ILE A 16 16.87 -0.94 -0.95
C ILE A 16 17.09 -2.30 -1.60
N SER A 17 17.07 -3.37 -0.81
CA SER A 17 17.25 -4.73 -1.31
C SER A 17 15.97 -5.28 -1.96
N PHE A 18 16.11 -6.30 -2.81
CA PHE A 18 14.99 -6.92 -3.52
C PHE A 18 13.85 -7.36 -2.57
N GLY A 19 14.21 -8.02 -1.47
CA GLY A 19 13.23 -8.44 -0.46
C GLY A 19 12.48 -7.29 0.19
N LYS A 20 13.17 -6.18 0.48
CA LYS A 20 12.56 -4.99 1.10
C LYS A 20 11.65 -4.24 0.12
N VAL A 21 11.94 -4.24 -1.18
CA VAL A 21 11.00 -3.72 -2.20
C VAL A 21 9.71 -4.56 -2.24
N VAL A 22 9.83 -5.89 -2.20
CA VAL A 22 8.66 -6.80 -2.13
C VAL A 22 7.83 -6.52 -0.89
N CYS A 23 8.48 -6.32 0.25
CA CYS A 23 7.83 -5.91 1.50
C CYS A 23 7.01 -4.63 1.35
N LEU A 24 7.63 -3.56 0.84
CA LEU A 24 7.00 -2.26 0.71
C LEU A 24 5.80 -2.32 -0.22
N ALA A 25 5.92 -3.02 -1.34
CA ALA A 25 4.81 -3.21 -2.28
C ALA A 25 3.64 -3.95 -1.62
N ARG A 26 3.91 -4.99 -0.80
CA ARG A 26 2.88 -5.69 -0.04
C ARG A 26 2.25 -4.80 1.03
N CYS A 27 3.03 -4.06 1.82
CA CYS A 27 2.50 -3.11 2.81
C CYS A 27 1.59 -2.05 2.18
N ALA A 28 1.90 -1.64 0.94
CA ALA A 28 1.11 -0.69 0.18
C ALA A 28 -0.17 -1.30 -0.43
N GLY A 29 -0.50 -2.55 -0.11
CA GLY A 29 -1.72 -3.22 -0.55
C GLY A 29 -1.64 -3.85 -1.94
N ALA A 30 -0.44 -4.01 -2.51
CA ALA A 30 -0.27 -4.72 -3.78
C ALA A 30 -0.15 -6.24 -3.57
N LYS A 31 -0.70 -7.01 -4.52
CA LYS A 31 -0.36 -8.43 -4.64
C LYS A 31 1.02 -8.52 -5.29
N VAL A 32 1.93 -9.25 -4.65
CA VAL A 32 3.31 -9.37 -5.13
C VAL A 32 3.76 -10.82 -5.17
N GLU A 33 4.12 -11.28 -6.36
CA GLU A 33 4.81 -12.56 -6.60
C GLU A 33 6.24 -12.25 -7.01
N ALA A 34 7.22 -12.71 -6.25
CA ALA A 34 8.62 -12.34 -6.43
C ALA A 34 9.48 -13.59 -6.68
N PHE A 35 10.39 -13.49 -7.63
CA PHE A 35 11.23 -14.61 -8.05
C PHE A 35 12.68 -14.16 -8.12
N ARG A 36 13.55 -14.85 -7.38
CA ARG A 36 14.99 -14.76 -7.63
C ARG A 36 15.36 -15.65 -8.81
N THR A 37 16.38 -15.28 -9.56
CA THR A 37 16.83 -16.11 -10.69
C THR A 37 17.24 -17.52 -10.25
N SER A 38 17.82 -17.66 -9.06
CA SER A 38 18.17 -18.96 -8.46
C SER A 38 16.97 -19.87 -8.14
N GLN A 39 15.74 -19.35 -8.23
CA GLN A 39 14.50 -20.07 -7.91
C GLN A 39 13.61 -20.31 -9.14
N THR A 40 14.03 -19.84 -10.32
CA THR A 40 13.21 -19.91 -11.54
C THR A 40 14.10 -20.03 -12.77
N SER A 41 13.50 -19.99 -13.96
CA SER A 41 14.21 -20.11 -15.23
C SER A 41 13.95 -18.89 -16.13
N ILE A 42 14.85 -18.67 -17.11
CA ILE A 42 14.63 -17.65 -18.14
C ILE A 42 13.35 -17.92 -18.94
N ASP A 43 12.96 -19.17 -19.12
CA ASP A 43 11.74 -19.53 -19.84
C ASP A 43 10.49 -19.15 -19.06
N ASP A 44 10.50 -19.33 -17.74
CA ASP A 44 9.41 -18.86 -16.89
C ASP A 44 9.37 -17.34 -16.84
N PHE A 45 10.53 -16.67 -16.73
CA PHE A 45 10.61 -15.22 -16.84
C PHE A 45 10.01 -14.70 -18.16
N ARG A 46 10.31 -15.35 -19.29
CA ARG A 46 9.72 -15.01 -20.59
C ARG A 46 8.20 -15.15 -20.58
N LYS A 47 7.66 -16.22 -19.98
CA LYS A 47 6.20 -16.42 -19.85
C LYS A 47 5.56 -15.29 -19.05
N TYR A 48 6.16 -14.90 -17.92
CA TYR A 48 5.64 -13.81 -17.08
C TYR A 48 5.73 -12.45 -17.78
N LEU A 49 6.83 -12.18 -18.50
CA LEU A 49 6.97 -10.97 -19.31
C LEU A 49 5.86 -10.85 -20.36
N ILE A 50 5.58 -11.93 -21.08
CA ILE A 50 4.51 -11.96 -22.08
C ILE A 50 3.16 -11.71 -21.39
N ALA A 51 2.88 -12.42 -20.30
CA ALA A 51 1.61 -12.28 -19.57
C ALA A 51 1.38 -10.84 -19.10
N CYS A 52 2.34 -10.23 -18.41
CA CYS A 52 2.18 -8.88 -17.87
C CYS A 52 2.29 -7.79 -18.95
N SER A 53 2.98 -8.04 -20.07
CA SER A 53 2.94 -7.12 -21.23
C SER A 53 1.59 -7.12 -21.97
N THR A 54 0.72 -8.08 -21.67
CA THR A 54 -0.63 -8.22 -22.27
C THR A 54 -1.77 -7.97 -21.28
N SER A 55 -1.45 -7.51 -20.07
CA SER A 55 -2.41 -7.29 -18.99
C SER A 55 -2.40 -5.83 -18.56
N ASP A 56 -3.58 -5.28 -18.30
CA ASP A 56 -3.72 -3.94 -17.71
C ASP A 56 -3.56 -3.97 -16.17
N ASP A 57 -3.63 -5.15 -15.55
CA ASP A 57 -3.66 -5.33 -14.09
C ASP A 57 -2.41 -6.03 -13.52
N CYS A 58 -1.48 -6.50 -14.37
CA CYS A 58 -0.19 -7.05 -13.97
C CYS A 58 0.97 -6.22 -14.53
N HIS A 59 1.92 -5.88 -13.67
CA HIS A 59 3.16 -5.22 -14.05
C HIS A 59 4.37 -5.98 -13.53
N LEU A 60 5.47 -5.93 -14.28
CA LEU A 60 6.72 -6.58 -13.90
C LEU A 60 7.78 -5.53 -13.56
N ILE A 61 8.44 -5.71 -12.42
CA ILE A 61 9.60 -4.91 -12.00
C ILE A 61 10.82 -5.83 -11.93
N SER A 62 11.89 -5.45 -12.62
CA SER A 62 13.15 -6.17 -12.62
C SER A 62 14.13 -5.54 -11.62
N SER A 63 14.95 -6.38 -10.98
CA SER A 63 16.11 -6.02 -10.17
C SER A 63 17.34 -6.64 -10.84
N TYR A 64 18.24 -5.81 -11.33
CA TYR A 64 19.36 -6.25 -12.16
C TYR A 64 20.64 -5.46 -11.85
N HIS A 65 21.78 -5.99 -12.25
CA HIS A 65 23.07 -5.31 -12.16
C HIS A 65 23.43 -4.61 -13.47
N ARG A 66 23.62 -3.28 -13.43
CA ARG A 66 23.93 -2.45 -14.61
C ARG A 66 25.23 -2.81 -15.31
N GLY A 67 26.19 -3.39 -14.59
CA GLY A 67 27.46 -3.83 -15.13
C GLY A 67 27.34 -4.80 -16.32
N ALA A 68 26.31 -5.66 -16.33
CA ALA A 68 26.05 -6.56 -17.45
C ALA A 68 25.73 -5.80 -18.75
N PHE A 69 25.13 -4.61 -18.64
CA PHE A 69 24.82 -3.75 -19.78
C PHE A 69 25.96 -2.77 -20.12
N LYS A 70 27.10 -2.87 -19.43
CA LYS A 70 28.19 -1.88 -19.48
C LYS A 70 27.71 -0.46 -19.12
N GLN A 71 26.65 -0.37 -18.32
CA GLN A 71 26.14 0.89 -17.78
C GLN A 71 26.85 1.18 -16.47
N THR A 72 26.93 2.47 -16.10
CA THR A 72 27.57 2.86 -14.85
C THR A 72 26.62 2.66 -13.66
N GLY A 73 27.17 2.24 -12.53
CA GLY A 73 26.41 1.86 -11.33
C GLY A 73 26.29 0.34 -11.16
N THR A 74 25.73 -0.08 -10.04
CA THR A 74 25.61 -1.50 -9.65
C THR A 74 24.17 -1.99 -9.75
N GLY A 75 23.51 -2.28 -8.64
CA GLY A 75 22.12 -2.74 -8.60
C GLY A 75 21.12 -1.65 -9.00
N HIS A 76 20.07 -2.03 -9.73
CA HIS A 76 19.01 -1.13 -10.15
C HIS A 76 17.65 -1.84 -10.22
N PHE A 77 16.58 -1.07 -10.03
CA PHE A 77 15.20 -1.52 -10.21
C PHE A 77 14.53 -0.71 -11.30
N SER A 78 13.79 -1.37 -12.19
CA SER A 78 12.96 -0.67 -13.18
C SER A 78 11.78 -1.53 -13.63
N PRO A 79 10.61 -0.91 -13.87
CA PRO A 79 9.50 -1.58 -14.54
C PRO A 79 9.90 -2.04 -15.95
N ILE A 80 9.31 -3.14 -16.38
CA ILE A 80 9.37 -3.59 -17.77
C ILE A 80 8.11 -3.13 -18.49
N GLY A 81 8.29 -2.29 -19.51
CA GLY A 81 7.21 -1.65 -20.26
C GLY A 81 6.71 -2.45 -21.45
N GLY A 82 7.34 -3.58 -21.78
CA GLY A 82 6.90 -4.45 -22.87
C GLY A 82 7.90 -5.53 -23.26
N TYR A 83 7.42 -6.44 -24.11
CA TYR A 83 8.19 -7.56 -24.65
C TYR A 83 8.05 -7.63 -26.17
N HIS A 84 9.18 -7.75 -26.88
CA HIS A 84 9.23 -7.87 -28.33
C HIS A 84 9.54 -9.31 -28.73
N ALA A 85 8.50 -10.10 -29.00
CA ALA A 85 8.62 -11.53 -29.33
C ALA A 85 9.54 -11.82 -30.53
N GLY A 86 9.48 -11.03 -31.60
CA GLY A 86 10.27 -11.29 -32.82
C GLY A 86 11.79 -11.10 -32.67
N ARG A 87 12.26 -10.51 -31.56
CA ARG A 87 13.68 -10.26 -31.28
C ARG A 87 14.09 -10.74 -29.88
N ASP A 88 13.17 -11.36 -29.14
CA ASP A 88 13.31 -11.75 -27.74
C ASP A 88 13.92 -10.64 -26.87
N MET A 89 13.29 -9.46 -26.84
CA MET A 89 13.77 -8.30 -26.08
C MET A 89 12.74 -7.79 -25.06
N ALA A 90 13.21 -7.25 -23.95
CA ALA A 90 12.40 -6.56 -22.95
C ALA A 90 12.67 -5.04 -22.98
N LEU A 91 11.63 -4.23 -22.83
CA LEU A 91 11.74 -2.77 -22.72
C LEU A 91 11.87 -2.36 -21.26
N ILE A 92 13.04 -1.90 -20.85
CA ILE A 92 13.26 -1.33 -19.52
C ILE A 92 12.80 0.12 -19.51
N LEU A 93 11.89 0.46 -18.59
CA LEU A 93 11.49 1.84 -18.30
C LEU A 93 12.40 2.40 -17.19
N ASP A 94 13.62 2.77 -17.57
CA ASP A 94 14.67 3.18 -16.62
C ASP A 94 14.24 4.40 -15.79
N VAL A 95 14.18 4.23 -14.47
CA VAL A 95 13.74 5.28 -13.55
C VAL A 95 14.83 6.33 -13.28
N ALA A 96 16.10 6.02 -13.58
CA ALA A 96 17.20 6.99 -13.57
C ALA A 96 17.23 7.81 -14.87
N ARG A 97 16.11 8.52 -15.14
CA ARG A 97 15.89 9.28 -16.38
C ARG A 97 16.94 10.35 -16.69
N PHE A 98 17.64 10.85 -15.67
CA PHE A 98 18.75 11.78 -15.82
C PHE A 98 19.98 11.13 -16.47
N LYS A 99 20.01 9.80 -16.55
CA LYS A 99 21.17 9.00 -16.93
C LYS A 99 20.94 8.16 -18.18
N TYR A 100 19.81 7.46 -18.24
CA TYR A 100 19.48 6.57 -19.35
C TYR A 100 18.00 6.70 -19.74
N PRO A 101 17.69 6.71 -21.05
CA PRO A 101 16.31 6.64 -21.53
C PRO A 101 15.76 5.21 -21.37
N PRO A 102 14.43 5.02 -21.53
CA PRO A 102 13.88 3.70 -21.78
C PRO A 102 14.59 3.00 -22.95
N HIS A 103 14.95 1.73 -22.78
CA HIS A 103 15.76 1.00 -23.75
C HIS A 103 15.40 -0.48 -23.83
N TRP A 104 15.59 -1.06 -25.01
CA TRP A 104 15.38 -2.48 -25.26
C TRP A 104 16.65 -3.26 -24.96
N VAL A 105 16.50 -4.39 -24.25
CA VAL A 105 17.59 -5.32 -23.95
C VAL A 105 17.23 -6.73 -24.42
N PRO A 106 18.17 -7.48 -25.02
CA PRO A 106 17.97 -8.91 -25.27
C PRO A 106 17.63 -9.64 -23.98
N LEU A 107 16.64 -10.52 -24.02
CA LEU A 107 16.17 -11.24 -22.84
C LEU A 107 17.27 -12.06 -22.14
N PRO A 108 18.17 -12.78 -22.86
CA PRO A 108 19.28 -13.48 -22.21
C PRO A 108 20.22 -12.54 -21.45
N LEU A 109 20.45 -11.33 -21.98
CA LEU A 109 21.30 -10.34 -21.33
C LEU A 109 20.64 -9.75 -20.08
N LEU A 110 19.33 -9.49 -20.13
CA LEU A 110 18.58 -9.08 -18.93
C LEU A 110 18.59 -10.19 -17.87
N TRP A 111 18.42 -11.44 -18.29
CA TRP A 111 18.49 -12.58 -17.38
C TRP A 111 19.86 -12.68 -16.72
N GLU A 112 20.95 -12.59 -17.48
CA GLU A 112 22.33 -12.54 -16.94
C GLU A 112 22.50 -11.39 -15.95
N ALA A 113 21.96 -10.20 -16.24
CA ALA A 113 22.01 -9.05 -15.36
C ALA A 113 21.24 -9.28 -14.03
N MET A 114 20.12 -10.00 -14.06
CA MET A 114 19.36 -10.39 -12.88
C MET A 114 20.02 -11.57 -12.14
N ASP A 115 20.75 -12.43 -12.85
CA ASP A 115 21.43 -13.62 -12.31
C ASP A 115 22.78 -13.29 -11.65
N THR A 116 22.78 -12.18 -10.93
CA THR A 116 23.92 -11.66 -10.19
C THR A 116 23.57 -11.59 -8.72
N VAL A 117 24.55 -11.86 -7.86
CA VAL A 117 24.39 -11.75 -6.41
C VAL A 117 24.38 -10.28 -5.99
N ASP A 118 23.43 -9.89 -5.16
CA ASP A 118 23.44 -8.62 -4.45
C ASP A 118 24.34 -8.76 -3.22
N GLU A 119 25.50 -8.10 -3.25
CA GLU A 119 26.51 -8.14 -2.18
C GLU A 119 25.94 -7.78 -0.81
N ALA A 120 24.95 -6.88 -0.75
CA ALA A 120 24.34 -6.46 0.50
C ALA A 120 23.53 -7.58 1.19
N THR A 121 23.09 -8.59 0.45
CA THR A 121 22.25 -9.69 0.97
C THR A 121 22.84 -11.07 0.76
N GLY A 122 23.84 -11.22 -0.10
CA GLY A 122 24.35 -12.53 -0.53
C GLY A 122 23.35 -13.34 -1.37
N LEU A 123 22.23 -12.75 -1.78
CA LEU A 123 21.17 -13.42 -2.56
C LEU A 123 21.16 -12.93 -4.01
N HIS A 124 20.71 -13.78 -4.92
CA HIS A 124 20.48 -13.39 -6.30
C HIS A 124 19.40 -12.29 -6.39
N ARG A 125 19.56 -11.41 -7.38
CA ARG A 125 18.50 -10.48 -7.80
C ARG A 125 17.41 -11.27 -8.57
N GLY A 126 16.54 -10.58 -9.29
CA GLY A 126 15.40 -11.21 -9.93
C GLY A 126 14.30 -10.23 -10.34
N PHE A 127 13.06 -10.69 -10.35
CA PHE A 127 11.91 -9.90 -10.77
C PHE A 127 10.70 -10.13 -9.87
N MET A 128 9.80 -9.15 -9.85
CA MET A 128 8.52 -9.26 -9.16
C MET A 128 7.37 -8.87 -10.07
N LEU A 129 6.27 -9.60 -9.93
CA LEU A 129 4.98 -9.30 -10.52
C LEU A 129 4.17 -8.54 -9.49
N VAL A 130 3.62 -7.42 -9.89
CA VAL A 130 2.80 -6.55 -9.05
C VAL A 130 1.44 -6.44 -9.71
N SER A 131 0.39 -6.78 -8.96
CA SER A 131 -0.98 -6.65 -9.43
C SER A 131 -1.89 -6.11 -8.33
N ARG A 132 -3.08 -5.67 -8.71
CA ARG A 132 -4.11 -5.30 -7.74
C ARG A 132 -4.58 -6.54 -6.97
N LEU A 133 -4.84 -6.41 -5.68
CA LEU A 133 -5.58 -7.43 -4.93
C LEU A 133 -7.04 -7.41 -5.40
N HIS A 134 -7.65 -8.58 -5.59
CA HIS A 134 -9.08 -8.67 -5.92
C HIS A 134 -9.96 -8.03 -4.83
N ARG A 135 -9.48 -8.08 -3.58
CA ARG A 135 -10.03 -7.35 -2.44
C ARG A 135 -8.89 -6.67 -1.70
N ALA A 136 -8.82 -5.34 -1.83
CA ALA A 136 -7.76 -4.56 -1.24
C ALA A 136 -8.14 -4.16 0.19
N PRO A 137 -7.22 -4.26 1.17
CA PRO A 137 -7.46 -3.71 2.50
C PRO A 137 -7.72 -2.21 2.43
N ALA A 138 -8.41 -1.66 3.42
CA ALA A 138 -8.64 -0.22 3.49
C ALA A 138 -7.35 0.55 3.76
N LEU A 139 -6.30 -0.12 4.25
CA LEU A 139 -5.02 0.46 4.64
C LEU A 139 -5.22 1.54 5.71
N LEU A 140 -6.10 1.27 6.67
CA LEU A 140 -6.31 2.15 7.82
C LEU A 140 -5.15 2.02 8.80
N TYR A 141 -4.59 0.84 9.01
CA TYR A 141 -3.49 0.59 9.93
C TYR A 141 -2.26 0.01 9.23
N THR A 142 -1.09 0.33 9.76
CA THR A 142 0.20 -0.18 9.28
C THR A 142 1.17 -0.35 10.44
N LEU A 143 2.06 -1.35 10.32
CA LEU A 143 3.23 -1.46 11.18
C LEU A 143 4.32 -0.49 10.70
N SER A 144 5.21 -0.11 11.61
CA SER A 144 6.23 0.91 11.43
C SER A 144 7.56 0.42 12.02
N CYS A 145 8.56 0.35 11.15
CA CYS A 145 9.96 0.01 11.44
C CYS A 145 10.87 1.24 11.47
N LYS A 146 10.28 2.44 11.61
CA LYS A 146 11.02 3.70 11.65
C LYS A 146 12.07 3.71 12.76
N HIS A 147 11.73 3.19 13.93
CA HIS A 147 12.59 3.15 15.11
C HIS A 147 13.10 1.73 15.35
N GLU A 148 14.37 1.58 15.74
CA GLU A 148 15.01 0.27 15.93
C GLU A 148 14.34 -0.59 17.00
N SER A 149 13.56 0.03 17.91
CA SER A 149 12.72 -0.64 18.91
C SER A 149 11.65 -1.57 18.32
N TRP A 150 11.34 -1.47 17.03
CA TRP A 150 10.36 -2.35 16.38
C TRP A 150 10.72 -3.83 16.56
N VAL A 151 12.02 -4.17 16.58
CA VAL A 151 12.50 -5.56 16.73
C VAL A 151 12.14 -6.11 18.11
N ASP A 152 12.39 -5.31 19.16
CA ASP A 152 12.11 -5.71 20.53
C ASP A 152 10.60 -5.77 20.79
N ILE A 153 9.83 -4.84 20.20
CA ILE A 153 8.37 -4.84 20.28
C ILE A 153 7.79 -6.07 19.58
N ALA A 154 8.25 -6.39 18.36
CA ALA A 154 7.80 -7.58 17.64
C ALA A 154 8.16 -8.86 18.40
N LYS A 155 9.38 -8.95 18.96
CA LYS A 155 9.81 -10.08 19.79
C LYS A 155 8.95 -10.21 21.05
N TYR A 156 8.67 -9.10 21.73
CA TYR A 156 7.79 -9.10 22.89
C TYR A 156 6.38 -9.60 22.52
N LEU A 157 5.78 -9.10 21.45
CA LEU A 157 4.43 -9.49 21.04
C LEU A 157 4.33 -10.97 20.61
N ILE A 158 5.34 -11.48 19.92
CA ILE A 158 5.34 -12.84 19.37
C ILE A 158 5.81 -13.87 20.42
N ASP A 159 6.87 -13.58 21.15
CA ASP A 159 7.50 -14.55 22.07
C ASP A 159 7.25 -14.20 23.55
N GLY A 160 7.23 -12.91 23.89
CA GLY A 160 7.10 -12.43 25.27
C GLY A 160 5.68 -12.56 25.83
N VAL A 161 4.66 -12.14 25.08
CA VAL A 161 3.25 -12.21 25.51
C VAL A 161 2.82 -13.65 25.83
N PRO A 162 3.08 -14.67 24.97
CA PRO A 162 2.72 -16.05 25.32
C PRO A 162 3.37 -16.54 26.62
N LEU A 163 4.62 -16.14 26.88
CA LEU A 163 5.35 -16.50 28.11
C LEU A 163 4.75 -15.81 29.34
N LEU A 164 4.43 -14.52 29.21
CA LEU A 164 3.79 -13.72 30.26
C LEU A 164 2.44 -14.30 30.66
N LEU A 165 1.62 -14.68 29.68
CA LEU A 165 0.31 -15.29 29.91
C LEU A 165 0.40 -16.70 30.50
N SER A 166 1.55 -17.38 30.37
CA SER A 166 1.81 -18.68 30.98
C SER A 166 2.11 -18.61 32.48
N SER A 167 2.80 -17.55 32.91
CA SER A 167 3.29 -17.39 34.28
C SER A 167 2.24 -16.85 35.24
N GLU A 168 1.29 -16.07 34.75
CA GLU A 168 0.28 -15.39 35.57
C GLU A 168 -0.95 -16.25 35.89
N ASN A 169 -1.62 -15.93 37.00
CA ASN A 169 -2.90 -16.55 37.36
C ASN A 169 -4.06 -15.64 36.92
N LEU A 170 -4.50 -15.80 35.67
CA LEU A 170 -5.47 -14.95 35.00
C LEU A 170 -6.90 -15.48 35.23
N LYS A 171 -7.77 -14.68 35.86
CA LYS A 171 -9.12 -15.12 36.28
C LYS A 171 -10.18 -14.83 35.23
N ASP A 172 -9.99 -13.77 34.47
CA ASP A 172 -10.90 -13.32 33.43
C ASP A 172 -10.14 -12.66 32.26
N VAL A 173 -10.86 -12.28 31.20
CA VAL A 173 -10.25 -11.60 30.04
C VAL A 173 -9.72 -10.21 30.39
N LYS A 174 -10.30 -9.54 31.40
CA LYS A 174 -9.83 -8.24 31.85
C LYS A 174 -8.40 -8.35 32.39
N ASP A 175 -8.13 -9.37 33.21
CA ASP A 175 -6.80 -9.67 33.72
C ASP A 175 -5.80 -9.92 32.57
N VAL A 176 -6.20 -10.72 31.56
CA VAL A 176 -5.37 -10.99 30.36
C VAL A 176 -4.98 -9.69 29.67
N LEU A 177 -5.97 -8.85 29.34
CA LEU A 177 -5.75 -7.60 28.61
C LEU A 177 -4.92 -6.60 29.44
N SER A 178 -5.24 -6.43 30.72
CA SER A 178 -4.48 -5.56 31.63
C SER A 178 -3.03 -6.02 31.77
N THR A 179 -2.75 -7.32 31.87
CA THR A 179 -1.39 -7.87 31.94
C THR A 179 -0.59 -7.57 30.66
N VAL A 180 -1.20 -7.74 29.49
CA VAL A 180 -0.55 -7.41 28.20
C VAL A 180 -0.27 -5.92 28.09
N LEU A 181 -1.25 -5.08 28.44
CA LEU A 181 -1.16 -3.62 28.37
C LEU A 181 -0.11 -3.04 29.33
N ALA A 182 -0.05 -3.55 30.56
CA ALA A 182 0.90 -3.13 31.59
C ALA A 182 2.36 -3.47 31.21
N SER A 183 2.54 -4.50 30.39
CA SER A 183 3.85 -4.99 29.97
C SER A 183 4.27 -4.49 28.57
N LEU A 184 3.51 -3.57 27.97
CA LEU A 184 3.86 -3.00 26.66
C LEU A 184 5.17 -2.20 26.72
N PRO A 185 6.09 -2.35 25.74
CA PRO A 185 7.30 -1.55 25.66
C PRO A 185 7.03 -0.04 25.50
N ALA A 186 7.92 0.82 26.02
CA ALA A 186 7.72 2.27 26.06
C ALA A 186 7.43 2.94 24.69
N ASN A 187 8.04 2.45 23.61
CA ASN A 187 7.89 3.01 22.26
C ASN A 187 6.84 2.27 21.42
N PHE A 188 5.96 1.51 22.05
CA PHE A 188 4.94 0.71 21.37
C PHE A 188 3.99 1.55 20.49
N SER A 189 3.65 2.77 20.90
CA SER A 189 2.79 3.68 20.13
C SER A 189 3.38 4.07 18.77
N GLU A 190 4.67 3.88 18.57
CA GLU A 190 5.34 4.16 17.29
C GLU A 190 5.38 2.95 16.35
N PHE A 191 5.03 1.76 16.86
CA PHE A 191 5.13 0.50 16.12
C PHE A 191 3.91 0.23 15.24
N ILE A 192 2.70 0.51 15.71
CA ILE A 192 1.48 0.45 14.90
C ILE A 192 0.87 1.85 14.78
N LYS A 193 0.56 2.25 13.55
CA LYS A 193 0.03 3.59 13.24
C LYS A 193 -1.22 3.44 12.37
N TRP A 194 -2.11 4.41 12.47
CA TRP A 194 -3.15 4.57 11.46
C TRP A 194 -2.66 5.49 10.33
N VAL A 195 -3.22 5.34 9.14
CA VAL A 195 -2.75 5.98 7.90
C VAL A 195 -3.72 7.07 7.45
N ALA A 196 -3.30 8.31 7.60
CA ALA A 196 -3.91 9.46 6.95
C ALA A 196 -3.47 9.55 5.47
N GLU A 197 -4.34 10.11 4.62
CA GLU A 197 -3.99 10.38 3.23
C GLU A 197 -3.73 11.87 3.04
N ILE A 198 -2.80 12.19 2.14
CA ILE A 198 -2.39 13.57 1.88
C ILE A 198 -2.54 13.84 0.39
N ARG A 199 -3.12 14.98 0.05
CA ARG A 199 -3.18 15.50 -1.32
C ARG A 199 -2.68 16.94 -1.37
N ARG A 200 -2.17 17.34 -2.53
CA ARG A 200 -1.92 18.75 -2.82
C ARG A 200 -3.24 19.47 -3.02
N GLN A 201 -3.33 20.70 -2.52
CA GLN A 201 -4.49 21.55 -2.78
C GLN A 201 -4.38 22.08 -4.22
N GLU A 202 -5.25 21.61 -5.11
CA GLU A 202 -5.35 22.14 -6.48
C GLU A 202 -6.24 23.39 -6.50
N GLU A 203 -5.82 24.45 -7.19
CA GLU A 203 -6.62 25.65 -7.39
C GLU A 203 -7.95 25.29 -8.09
N GLY A 204 -9.06 25.41 -7.34
CA GLY A 204 -10.42 25.17 -7.83
C GLY A 204 -11.02 23.79 -7.49
N ALA A 205 -10.27 22.85 -6.92
CA ALA A 205 -10.78 21.53 -6.52
C ALA A 205 -11.40 21.57 -5.11
N THR A 206 -12.69 21.95 -5.04
CA THR A 206 -13.44 22.00 -3.77
C THR A 206 -14.03 20.66 -3.33
N SER A 207 -13.88 19.59 -4.12
CA SER A 207 -14.46 18.27 -3.84
C SER A 207 -13.45 17.14 -4.01
N LEU A 208 -13.71 16.02 -3.35
CA LEU A 208 -12.94 14.78 -3.48
C LEU A 208 -13.35 14.03 -4.75
N SER A 209 -12.39 13.36 -5.39
CA SER A 209 -12.66 12.39 -6.44
C SER A 209 -13.44 11.18 -5.91
N GLU A 210 -14.16 10.48 -6.78
CA GLU A 210 -14.89 9.27 -6.40
C GLU A 210 -13.98 8.17 -5.86
N GLU A 211 -12.73 8.09 -6.33
CA GLU A 211 -11.74 7.16 -5.81
C GLU A 211 -11.29 7.53 -4.38
N GLU A 212 -11.03 8.81 -4.11
CA GLU A 212 -10.71 9.28 -2.75
C GLU A 212 -11.88 9.06 -1.79
N LYS A 213 -13.11 9.35 -2.22
CA LYS A 213 -14.32 9.08 -1.42
C LYS A 213 -14.46 7.60 -1.12
N GLY A 214 -14.25 6.74 -2.11
CA GLY A 214 -14.32 5.29 -1.96
C GLY A 214 -13.30 4.77 -0.94
N ARG A 215 -12.03 5.18 -1.07
CA ARG A 215 -10.95 4.78 -0.14
C ARG A 215 -11.22 5.26 1.28
N LEU A 216 -11.68 6.50 1.44
CA LEU A 216 -12.00 7.04 2.76
C LEU A 216 -13.22 6.31 3.37
N ALA A 217 -14.26 6.06 2.60
CA ALA A 217 -15.44 5.34 3.06
C ALA A 217 -15.11 3.92 3.53
N MET A 218 -14.17 3.23 2.86
CA MET A 218 -13.67 1.93 3.32
C MET A 218 -12.95 2.04 4.67
N LYS A 219 -12.09 3.05 4.86
CA LYS A 219 -11.41 3.30 6.15
C LYS A 219 -12.40 3.62 7.26
N GLU A 220 -13.42 4.43 6.99
CA GLU A 220 -14.48 4.73 7.95
C GLU A 220 -15.28 3.49 8.34
N ASP A 221 -15.55 2.60 7.39
CA ASP A 221 -16.24 1.34 7.67
C ASP A 221 -15.37 0.42 8.54
N VAL A 222 -14.07 0.24 8.22
CA VAL A 222 -13.13 -0.49 9.09
C VAL A 222 -13.12 0.07 10.50
N LEU A 223 -12.95 1.39 10.66
CA LEU A 223 -12.92 2.05 11.97
C LEU A 223 -14.20 1.79 12.76
N LYS A 224 -15.35 1.92 12.10
CA LYS A 224 -16.64 1.62 12.71
C LYS A 224 -16.74 0.15 13.13
N LYS A 225 -16.32 -0.78 12.27
CA LYS A 225 -16.36 -2.22 12.56
C LYS A 225 -15.44 -2.63 13.71
N ILE A 226 -14.28 -2.00 13.86
CA ILE A 226 -13.39 -2.20 15.01
C ILE A 226 -14.11 -1.83 16.31
N ARG A 227 -14.75 -0.66 16.34
CA ARG A 227 -15.47 -0.17 17.53
C ARG A 227 -16.70 -1.00 17.90
N GLU A 228 -17.29 -1.71 16.93
CA GLU A 228 -18.40 -2.62 17.15
C GLU A 228 -17.97 -3.95 17.79
N THR A 229 -16.68 -4.31 17.73
CA THR A 229 -16.16 -5.57 18.30
C THR A 229 -16.26 -5.61 19.82
N ASP A 230 -16.44 -6.80 20.37
CA ASP A 230 -16.48 -6.99 21.83
C ASP A 230 -15.11 -6.78 22.48
N LEU A 231 -14.02 -7.08 21.76
CA LEU A 231 -12.66 -6.79 22.20
C LEU A 231 -12.45 -5.29 22.41
N TYR A 232 -12.91 -4.45 21.48
CA TYR A 232 -12.85 -3.00 21.63
C TYR A 232 -13.60 -2.52 22.87
N LYS A 233 -14.81 -3.05 23.12
CA LYS A 233 -15.62 -2.67 24.29
C LYS A 233 -14.90 -3.00 25.59
N GLN A 234 -14.32 -4.20 25.71
CA GLN A 234 -13.56 -4.57 26.90
C GLN A 234 -12.33 -3.68 27.11
N LEU A 235 -11.58 -3.35 26.06
CA LEU A 235 -10.44 -2.44 26.13
C LEU A 235 -10.86 -1.02 26.53
N ALA A 236 -11.96 -0.52 25.96
CA ALA A 236 -12.50 0.78 26.28
C ALA A 236 -12.91 0.85 27.77
N ASP A 237 -13.52 -0.20 28.30
CA ASP A 237 -13.90 -0.29 29.72
C ASP A 237 -12.69 -0.32 30.64
N ILE A 238 -11.65 -1.11 30.32
CA ILE A 238 -10.38 -1.17 31.08
C ILE A 238 -9.74 0.21 31.15
N LEU A 239 -9.49 0.82 30.00
CA LEU A 239 -8.79 2.11 29.91
C LEU A 239 -9.59 3.26 30.52
N SER A 240 -10.92 3.18 30.50
CA SER A 240 -11.79 4.15 31.17
C SER A 240 -11.75 3.99 32.69
N SER A 241 -11.68 2.76 33.20
CA SER A 241 -11.58 2.48 34.63
C SER A 241 -10.24 2.94 35.23
N GLU A 242 -9.13 2.77 34.51
CA GLU A 242 -7.79 3.21 34.93
C GLU A 242 -7.65 4.74 34.95
N ARG A 243 -8.26 5.45 33.98
CA ARG A 243 -8.31 6.93 33.96
C ARG A 243 -9.03 7.53 35.17
N SER A 244 -9.94 6.79 35.80
CA SER A 244 -10.63 7.24 37.02
C SER A 244 -9.76 7.17 38.28
N CYS A 245 -8.72 6.33 38.30
CA CYS A 245 -7.90 6.08 39.48
C CYS A 245 -6.60 6.90 39.53
N CYS A 246 -6.15 7.46 38.41
CA CYS A 246 -4.87 8.16 38.30
C CYS A 246 -5.02 9.52 37.61
N GLN A 247 -5.42 10.57 38.36
CA GLN A 247 -5.18 11.95 37.94
C GLN A 247 -3.76 12.38 38.30
N THR A 248 -2.75 11.81 37.64
CA THR A 248 -1.38 12.35 37.64
C THR A 248 -0.57 11.79 36.46
N GLY A 249 -0.14 12.67 35.56
CA GLY A 249 0.89 12.37 34.53
C GLY A 249 0.34 12.26 33.10
N GLY A 250 0.50 13.35 32.33
CA GLY A 250 -0.10 13.54 31.01
C GLY A 250 0.23 12.47 29.97
N ARG A 251 -0.82 12.01 29.28
CA ARG A 251 -0.74 11.68 27.86
C ARG A 251 -1.62 12.70 27.15
N HIS A 252 -1.02 13.50 26.28
CA HIS A 252 -1.73 14.47 25.45
C HIS A 252 -2.97 13.79 24.85
N ALA A 253 -4.15 14.36 25.08
CA ALA A 253 -5.28 14.04 24.23
C ALA A 253 -4.85 14.47 22.82
N ASP A 254 -4.66 13.50 21.92
CA ASP A 254 -4.19 13.75 20.57
C ASP A 254 -5.17 14.70 19.88
N ASN A 255 -4.83 16.00 19.85
CA ASN A 255 -5.65 16.97 19.16
C ASN A 255 -5.51 16.69 17.66
N LEU A 256 -6.64 16.54 16.96
CA LEU A 256 -6.67 16.32 15.52
C LEU A 256 -5.85 17.39 14.76
N SER A 257 -5.81 18.61 15.28
CA SER A 257 -4.98 19.70 14.73
C SER A 257 -3.48 19.41 14.82
N ASP A 258 -3.00 18.85 15.93
CA ASP A 258 -1.59 18.53 16.14
C ASP A 258 -1.15 17.34 15.27
N ILE A 259 -2.02 16.32 15.16
CA ILE A 259 -1.82 15.19 14.25
C ILE A 259 -1.75 15.71 12.80
N ALA A 260 -2.70 16.54 12.39
CA ALA A 260 -2.74 17.08 11.04
C ALA A 260 -1.50 17.95 10.74
N ALA A 261 -1.04 18.77 11.69
CA ALA A 261 0.20 19.53 11.54
C ALA A 261 1.41 18.59 11.33
N GLY A 262 1.48 17.49 12.09
CA GLY A 262 2.50 16.46 11.90
C GLY A 262 2.45 15.81 10.52
N VAL A 263 1.26 15.41 10.08
CA VAL A 263 1.04 14.76 8.78
C VAL A 263 1.34 15.73 7.62
N CYS A 264 0.90 16.99 7.69
CA CYS A 264 1.20 18.01 6.69
C CYS A 264 2.72 18.22 6.52
N ARG A 265 3.48 18.33 7.62
CA ARG A 265 4.95 18.46 7.54
C ARG A 265 5.61 17.26 6.87
N GLN A 266 5.13 16.05 7.17
CA GLN A 266 5.62 14.83 6.51
C GLN A 266 5.26 14.82 5.02
N GLY A 267 4.04 15.22 4.68
CA GLY A 267 3.55 15.33 3.31
C GLY A 267 4.35 16.33 2.47
N ALA A 268 4.61 17.52 3.00
CA ALA A 268 5.41 18.55 2.32
C ALA A 268 6.81 18.05 1.97
N GLY A 269 7.46 17.33 2.90
CA GLY A 269 8.75 16.70 2.63
C GLY A 269 8.70 15.66 1.50
N LEU A 270 7.61 14.91 1.36
CA LEU A 270 7.41 13.96 0.25
C LEU A 270 7.16 14.66 -1.09
N PHE A 271 6.39 15.75 -1.07
CA PHE A 271 5.97 16.46 -2.27
C PHE A 271 7.03 17.38 -2.85
N ALA A 272 7.90 17.98 -2.02
CA ALA A 272 8.93 18.91 -2.46
C ALA A 272 9.95 18.32 -3.46
N GLY A 273 9.94 17.01 -3.72
CA GLY A 273 10.80 16.34 -4.72
C GLY A 273 12.31 16.43 -4.44
N GLY A 274 12.68 17.11 -3.36
CA GLY A 274 14.04 17.38 -2.92
C GLY A 274 14.36 16.73 -1.59
N PHE A 275 15.65 16.50 -1.36
CA PHE A 275 16.28 15.71 -0.31
C PHE A 275 16.12 16.28 1.12
N ARG A 276 14.98 16.88 1.50
CA ARG A 276 14.81 17.67 2.74
C ARG A 276 14.13 16.88 3.87
N SER A 277 14.56 17.14 5.10
CA SER A 277 14.01 16.50 6.31
C SER A 277 12.68 17.16 6.70
N SER A 278 11.72 16.40 7.23
CA SER A 278 10.44 16.92 7.74
C SER A 278 10.59 17.98 8.84
N HIS A 279 11.77 18.07 9.46
CA HIS A 279 12.11 19.08 10.47
C HIS A 279 12.34 20.49 9.90
N MET A 280 12.56 20.62 8.58
CA MET A 280 12.77 21.92 7.90
C MET A 280 11.46 22.57 7.42
N PHE A 281 10.33 21.99 7.80
CA PHE A 281 9.01 22.43 7.40
C PHE A 281 8.22 22.84 8.64
N CYS A 282 7.70 24.07 8.64
CA CYS A 282 6.87 24.59 9.71
C CYS A 282 5.42 24.77 9.22
N CYS A 283 4.45 24.24 9.99
CA CYS A 283 3.05 24.52 9.73
C CYS A 283 2.71 25.89 10.33
N GLN A 284 2.36 26.87 9.49
CA GLN A 284 1.91 28.17 9.99
C GLN A 284 0.45 28.13 10.45
N GLU A 285 -0.40 27.42 9.70
CA GLU A 285 -1.82 27.32 9.99
C GLU A 285 -2.31 25.89 9.69
N THR A 286 -2.94 25.27 10.68
CA THR A 286 -3.79 24.09 10.51
C THR A 286 -5.23 24.48 10.73
N CYS A 287 -6.03 24.47 9.66
CA CYS A 287 -7.46 24.74 9.73
C CYS A 287 -8.21 23.43 9.51
N VAL A 288 -8.88 22.94 10.55
CA VAL A 288 -9.80 21.81 10.43
C VAL A 288 -11.06 22.31 9.70
N ARG A 289 -11.26 21.87 8.45
CA ARG A 289 -12.43 22.25 7.63
C ARG A 289 -13.24 21.00 7.30
N CYS A 290 -14.30 20.76 8.07
CA CYS A 290 -15.25 19.69 7.74
C CYS A 290 -16.11 20.10 6.53
N TYR A 291 -15.94 19.43 5.39
CA TYR A 291 -16.81 19.61 4.24
C TYR A 291 -17.93 18.57 4.26
N ARG A 292 -19.17 19.00 4.01
CA ARG A 292 -20.22 18.10 3.55
C ARG A 292 -20.04 17.97 2.04
N ALA A 293 -19.70 16.79 1.55
CA ALA A 293 -19.81 16.53 0.11
C ALA A 293 -21.29 16.70 -0.25
N SER A 294 -21.59 17.60 -1.18
CA SER A 294 -22.96 17.93 -1.56
C SER A 294 -23.65 16.75 -2.25
N GLY A 295 -24.61 16.15 -1.53
CA GLY A 295 -25.41 14.98 -1.89
C GLY A 295 -25.83 14.29 -0.58
N GLU A 296 -26.78 13.35 -0.60
CA GLU A 296 -27.23 12.61 0.61
C GLU A 296 -26.13 11.75 1.29
N ASP A 297 -24.88 11.91 0.87
CA ASP A 297 -23.71 11.14 1.31
C ASP A 297 -22.92 11.79 2.45
N LYS A 298 -22.31 10.89 3.22
CA LYS A 298 -21.58 11.09 4.48
C LYS A 298 -20.63 12.30 4.44
N SER A 299 -20.62 13.09 5.52
CA SER A 299 -19.64 14.19 5.66
C SER A 299 -18.22 13.63 5.70
N VAL A 300 -17.31 14.22 4.94
CA VAL A 300 -15.90 13.87 4.99
C VAL A 300 -15.15 14.93 5.80
N THR A 301 -14.38 14.50 6.80
CA THR A 301 -13.49 15.40 7.54
C THR A 301 -12.18 15.56 6.76
N ILE A 302 -11.94 16.78 6.28
CA ILE A 302 -10.68 17.20 5.67
C ILE A 302 -9.99 18.15 6.63
N VAL A 303 -8.70 17.96 6.88
CA VAL A 303 -7.89 18.93 7.62
C VAL A 303 -6.93 19.57 6.65
N SER A 304 -7.09 20.88 6.42
CA SER A 304 -6.22 21.62 5.51
C SER A 304 -5.11 22.29 6.32
N GLY A 305 -3.87 22.15 5.86
CA GLY A 305 -2.71 22.82 6.43
C GLY A 305 -1.91 23.54 5.35
N ARG A 306 -1.33 24.69 5.71
CA ARG A 306 -0.30 25.34 4.90
C ARG A 306 1.06 25.11 5.54
N VAL A 307 2.00 24.64 4.72
CA VAL A 307 3.36 24.36 5.14
C VAL A 307 4.31 25.31 4.43
N MET A 308 5.22 25.91 5.18
CA MET A 308 6.33 26.67 4.63
C MET A 308 7.63 25.90 4.76
N ASP A 309 8.49 26.11 3.77
CA ASP A 309 9.88 25.71 3.79
C ASP A 309 10.73 26.82 4.45
N ASP A 310 11.61 26.45 5.39
CA ASP A 310 12.46 27.41 6.10
C ASP A 310 13.38 28.26 5.17
N ASN A 311 13.63 27.81 3.93
CA ASN A 311 14.53 28.49 2.99
C ASN A 311 13.85 29.12 1.76
N ASP A 312 12.55 28.89 1.53
CA ASP A 312 11.84 29.40 0.34
C ASP A 312 10.42 29.88 0.69
N LYS A 313 10.00 31.02 0.13
CA LYS A 313 8.65 31.60 0.28
C LYS A 313 7.54 30.80 -0.43
N VAL A 314 7.75 29.52 -0.70
CA VAL A 314 6.79 28.67 -1.40
C VAL A 314 5.84 28.08 -0.37
N GLU A 315 4.62 28.61 -0.33
CA GLU A 315 3.52 27.99 0.43
C GLU A 315 3.00 26.78 -0.35
N GLU A 316 3.12 25.58 0.23
CA GLU A 316 2.37 24.42 -0.26
C GLU A 316 1.13 24.20 0.60
N GLY A 317 -0.04 24.30 -0.04
CA GLY A 317 -1.32 23.90 0.55
C GLY A 317 -1.50 22.39 0.48
N LEU A 318 -1.74 21.75 1.62
CA LEU A 318 -1.96 20.32 1.74
C LEU A 318 -3.29 20.04 2.44
N ASP A 319 -4.04 19.09 1.88
CA ASP A 319 -5.23 18.55 2.52
C ASP A 319 -4.91 17.15 3.06
N VAL A 320 -5.26 16.93 4.33
CA VAL A 320 -5.18 15.64 5.00
C VAL A 320 -6.59 15.06 5.11
N LEU A 321 -6.77 13.87 4.53
CA LEU A 321 -8.02 13.13 4.61
C LEU A 321 -7.94 12.20 5.82
N VAL A 322 -8.80 12.48 6.81
CA VAL A 322 -8.85 11.72 8.06
C VAL A 322 -10.15 10.92 8.11
N PRO A 323 -10.08 9.58 8.20
CA PRO A 323 -11.29 8.78 8.36
C PRO A 323 -11.94 9.09 9.71
N THR A 324 -13.25 9.30 9.71
CA THR A 324 -13.99 9.54 10.96
C THR A 324 -15.15 8.58 11.08
N SER A 325 -15.45 8.12 12.29
CA SER A 325 -16.68 7.37 12.54
C SER A 325 -17.63 8.19 13.40
N ARG A 326 -18.91 8.18 13.00
CA ARG A 326 -20.01 8.74 13.77
C ARG A 326 -20.61 7.64 14.64
N LEU A 327 -20.60 7.81 15.96
CA LEU A 327 -21.52 7.04 16.80
C LEU A 327 -22.95 7.58 16.58
N LYS A 328 -23.93 6.68 16.45
CA LYS A 328 -25.34 7.09 16.53
C LYS A 328 -25.55 7.71 17.91
N PRO A 329 -26.19 8.88 18.03
CA PRO A 329 -26.52 9.43 19.33
C PRO A 329 -27.40 8.42 20.09
N HIS A 330 -27.04 8.11 21.32
CA HIS A 330 -28.04 7.58 22.25
C HIS A 330 -29.11 8.66 22.41
N CYS A 331 -30.35 8.35 22.05
CA CYS A 331 -31.49 9.25 22.19
C CYS A 331 -31.68 9.56 23.68
N CYS A 332 -31.13 10.68 24.17
CA CYS A 332 -31.56 11.49 25.32
C CYS A 332 -30.45 12.50 25.68
N ALA A 333 -30.35 13.60 24.93
CA ALA A 333 -29.72 14.83 25.43
C ALA A 333 -30.31 16.03 24.68
N SER A 334 -31.26 16.68 25.34
CA SER A 334 -31.75 18.01 24.98
C SER A 334 -30.75 19.05 25.50
N GLY A 335 -30.09 19.77 24.60
CA GLY A 335 -29.20 20.88 24.96
C GLY A 335 -28.32 21.30 23.79
N THR A 336 -28.36 22.58 23.48
CA THR A 336 -27.68 23.26 22.37
C THR A 336 -26.16 23.18 22.46
N ASP A 337 -25.52 22.36 21.60
CA ASP A 337 -24.39 22.73 20.73
C ASP A 337 -24.11 21.54 19.80
N SER A 338 -24.34 21.71 18.50
CA SER A 338 -24.23 20.60 17.53
C SER A 338 -22.80 20.44 17.01
N SER A 339 -21.84 20.15 17.88
CA SER A 339 -20.61 19.46 17.44
C SER A 339 -20.95 17.99 17.31
N LEU A 340 -21.23 17.56 16.08
CA LEU A 340 -21.30 16.14 15.78
C LEU A 340 -19.89 15.58 16.02
N ASP A 341 -19.68 14.88 17.14
CA ASP A 341 -18.35 14.36 17.51
C ASP A 341 -17.90 13.29 16.51
N ASN A 342 -17.25 13.73 15.44
CA ASN A 342 -16.56 12.88 14.49
C ASN A 342 -15.27 12.41 15.17
N PHE A 343 -15.26 11.15 15.59
CA PHE A 343 -14.09 10.57 16.25
C PHE A 343 -13.14 10.00 15.21
N HIS A 344 -11.96 10.59 15.09
CA HIS A 344 -10.81 10.05 14.36
C HIS A 344 -10.29 8.76 15.05
N PRO A 345 -9.42 7.96 14.40
CA PRO A 345 -8.82 6.79 15.03
C PRO A 345 -8.02 7.19 16.27
N ALA A 346 -8.30 6.54 17.40
CA ALA A 346 -7.68 6.76 18.70
C ALA A 346 -6.82 5.56 19.14
N SER A 347 -6.09 5.70 20.24
CA SER A 347 -5.22 4.63 20.76
C SER A 347 -5.95 3.30 20.98
N ASN A 348 -7.21 3.33 21.42
CA ASN A 348 -8.01 2.12 21.65
C ASN A 348 -8.29 1.36 20.34
N ASP A 349 -8.54 2.09 19.25
CA ASP A 349 -8.77 1.48 17.93
C ASP A 349 -7.50 0.77 17.44
N VAL A 350 -6.36 1.45 17.59
CA VAL A 350 -5.03 0.93 17.22
C VAL A 350 -4.67 -0.31 18.05
N LEU A 351 -4.90 -0.28 19.36
CA LEU A 351 -4.66 -1.41 20.25
C LEU A 351 -5.55 -2.61 19.89
N THR A 352 -6.83 -2.37 19.59
CA THR A 352 -7.76 -3.42 19.18
C THR A 352 -7.29 -4.07 17.88
N ALA A 353 -6.95 -3.25 16.86
CA ALA A 353 -6.44 -3.75 15.59
C ALA A 353 -5.17 -4.60 15.78
N LEU A 354 -4.26 -4.16 16.66
CA LEU A 354 -3.07 -4.93 16.96
C LEU A 354 -3.39 -6.28 17.60
N LEU A 355 -4.23 -6.30 18.63
CA LEU A 355 -4.56 -7.53 19.38
C LEU A 355 -5.27 -8.55 18.48
N LEU A 356 -6.13 -8.10 17.55
CA LEU A 356 -6.72 -8.95 16.50
C LEU A 356 -5.66 -9.47 15.51
N ALA A 357 -4.64 -8.68 15.21
CA ALA A 357 -3.55 -9.04 14.31
C ALA A 357 -2.49 -9.96 14.95
N LEU A 358 -2.52 -10.18 16.28
CA LEU A 358 -1.66 -11.17 16.92
C LEU A 358 -2.03 -12.60 16.46
N PRO A 359 -1.04 -13.51 16.40
CA PRO A 359 -1.30 -14.89 16.02
C PRO A 359 -2.25 -15.56 17.03
N PRO A 360 -3.12 -16.49 16.60
CA PRO A 360 -3.97 -17.26 17.52
C PRO A 360 -3.16 -17.99 18.60
N GLU A 361 -1.94 -18.42 18.26
CA GLU A 361 -1.03 -19.09 19.19
C GLU A 361 -0.61 -18.20 20.36
N THR A 362 -0.71 -16.86 20.24
CA THR A 362 -0.38 -15.92 21.31
C THR A 362 -1.14 -16.24 22.59
N TRP A 363 -2.39 -16.67 22.45
CA TRP A 363 -3.31 -16.91 23.56
C TRP A 363 -3.24 -18.35 24.10
N SER A 364 -2.60 -19.26 23.37
CA SER A 364 -2.66 -20.72 23.62
C SER A 364 -2.12 -21.17 24.98
N ASN A 365 -1.25 -20.38 25.61
CA ASN A 365 -0.66 -20.72 26.91
C ASN A 365 -1.48 -20.28 28.13
N ILE A 366 -2.65 -19.67 27.95
CA ILE A 366 -3.56 -19.34 29.05
C ILE A 366 -4.04 -20.65 29.69
N LYS A 367 -3.76 -20.84 30.99
CA LYS A 367 -4.05 -22.08 31.72
C LYS A 367 -5.54 -22.30 31.99
N GLU A 368 -6.27 -21.23 32.28
CA GLU A 368 -7.70 -21.30 32.61
C GLU A 368 -8.52 -21.50 31.33
N GLY A 369 -9.10 -22.69 31.18
CA GLY A 369 -9.77 -23.10 29.94
C GLY A 369 -10.96 -22.22 29.55
N ARG A 370 -11.68 -21.66 30.54
CA ARG A 370 -12.77 -20.72 30.29
C ARG A 370 -12.25 -19.40 29.69
N VAL A 371 -11.19 -18.84 30.28
CA VAL A 371 -10.57 -17.58 29.85
C VAL A 371 -9.95 -17.74 28.47
N LEU A 372 -9.25 -18.86 28.23
CA LEU A 372 -8.69 -19.18 26.92
C LEU A 372 -9.78 -19.22 25.82
N LYS A 373 -10.91 -19.90 26.09
CA LYS A 373 -12.01 -19.99 25.13
C LYS A 373 -12.63 -18.62 24.84
N GLU A 374 -12.81 -17.80 25.86
CA GLU A 374 -13.35 -16.45 25.73
C GLU A 374 -12.39 -15.55 24.94
N MET A 375 -11.09 -15.57 25.27
CA MET A 375 -10.07 -14.80 24.57
C MET A 375 -9.97 -15.20 23.09
N ASN A 376 -9.95 -16.50 22.79
CA ASN A 376 -9.95 -16.99 21.41
C ASN A 376 -11.21 -16.56 20.64
N SER A 377 -12.37 -16.50 21.31
CA SER A 377 -13.60 -15.98 20.70
C SER A 377 -13.50 -14.49 20.37
N LEU A 378 -12.85 -13.69 21.22
CA LEU A 378 -12.68 -12.25 21.03
C LEU A 378 -11.62 -11.90 19.99
N SER A 379 -10.55 -12.69 19.90
CA SER A 379 -9.46 -12.48 18.94
C SER A 379 -9.68 -13.18 17.59
N SER A 380 -10.73 -13.98 17.45
CA SER A 380 -11.02 -14.70 16.20
C SER A 380 -11.42 -13.73 15.09
N ILE A 381 -10.79 -13.93 13.92
CA ILE A 381 -11.10 -13.15 12.72
C ILE A 381 -12.18 -13.80 11.83
N GLU A 382 -12.61 -15.02 12.15
CA GLU A 382 -13.55 -15.79 11.31
C GLU A 382 -14.95 -15.17 11.30
N ASN A 383 -15.36 -14.57 12.41
CA ASN A 383 -16.67 -13.95 12.58
C ASN A 383 -16.66 -12.43 12.34
N LEU A 384 -15.52 -11.87 11.96
CA LEU A 384 -15.42 -10.43 11.68
C LEU A 384 -16.04 -10.10 10.32
N PRO A 385 -16.62 -8.90 10.16
CA PRO A 385 -17.02 -8.41 8.85
C PRO A 385 -15.84 -8.44 7.86
N LEU A 386 -16.11 -8.82 6.60
CA LEU A 386 -15.07 -9.02 5.58
C LEU A 386 -14.09 -7.86 5.45
N VAL A 387 -14.59 -6.62 5.47
CA VAL A 387 -13.78 -5.40 5.36
C VAL A 387 -12.77 -5.27 6.51
N LEU A 388 -13.16 -5.66 7.73
CA LEU A 388 -12.26 -5.69 8.88
C LEU A 388 -11.32 -6.90 8.82
N GLN A 389 -11.82 -8.07 8.40
CA GLN A 389 -11.00 -9.27 8.25
C GLN A 389 -9.83 -9.03 7.28
N GLU A 390 -10.07 -8.36 6.15
CA GLU A 390 -9.04 -8.02 5.16
C GLU A 390 -7.99 -7.07 5.73
N GLU A 391 -8.41 -6.08 6.54
CA GLU A 391 -7.50 -5.17 7.23
C GLU A 391 -6.60 -5.89 8.25
N ILE A 392 -7.18 -6.79 9.06
CA ILE A 392 -6.43 -7.57 10.06
C ILE A 392 -5.48 -8.57 9.38
N LEU A 393 -5.90 -9.21 8.30
CA LEU A 393 -5.04 -10.10 7.50
C LEU A 393 -3.87 -9.34 6.88
N HIS A 394 -4.10 -8.11 6.42
CA HIS A 394 -3.04 -7.23 5.94
C HIS A 394 -2.01 -6.92 7.02
N LEU A 395 -2.44 -6.58 8.24
CA LEU A 395 -1.55 -6.38 9.39
C LEU A 395 -0.78 -7.65 9.77
N ARG A 396 -1.44 -8.83 9.77
CA ARG A 396 -0.78 -10.13 10.00
C ARG A 396 0.30 -10.42 8.96
N GLY A 397 0.02 -10.11 7.69
CA GLY A 397 0.99 -10.21 6.60
C GLY A 397 2.24 -9.34 6.85
N GLN A 398 2.06 -8.12 7.36
CA GLN A 398 3.18 -7.25 7.75
C GLN A 398 3.99 -7.87 8.90
N PHE A 399 3.35 -8.38 9.95
CA PHE A 399 4.04 -9.07 11.06
C PHE A 399 4.90 -10.25 10.59
N LEU A 400 4.33 -11.12 9.75
CA LEU A 400 5.05 -12.26 9.18
C LEU A 400 6.27 -11.81 8.39
N PHE A 401 6.11 -10.75 7.59
CA PHE A 401 7.21 -10.21 6.83
C PHE A 401 8.31 -9.67 7.74
N LEU A 402 7.96 -8.89 8.76
CA LEU A 402 8.92 -8.38 9.75
C LEU A 402 9.69 -9.49 10.46
N LYS A 403 9.00 -10.57 10.82
CA LYS A 403 9.61 -11.76 11.40
C LYS A 403 10.64 -12.38 10.44
N ARG A 404 10.31 -12.52 9.15
CA ARG A 404 11.21 -13.08 8.12
C ARG A 404 12.36 -12.15 7.76
N CYS A 405 12.13 -10.85 7.75
CA CYS A 405 13.13 -9.85 7.34
C CYS A 405 14.27 -9.71 8.35
N LYS A 406 14.03 -10.07 9.62
CA LYS A 406 15.08 -10.24 10.63
C LYS A 406 16.12 -11.31 10.24
N ASP A 407 15.73 -12.27 9.40
CA ASP A 407 16.58 -13.39 9.00
C ASP A 407 17.14 -13.25 7.57
N ASP A 408 16.90 -12.13 6.87
CA ASP A 408 17.22 -11.87 5.44
C ASP A 408 16.72 -12.94 4.43
N LYS A 409 15.95 -13.92 4.90
CA LYS A 409 15.36 -14.99 4.10
C LYS A 409 13.98 -14.58 3.63
N VAL A 410 13.90 -13.97 2.45
CA VAL A 410 12.62 -13.97 1.71
C VAL A 410 12.46 -15.36 1.09
N LEU A 411 11.86 -16.28 1.85
CA LEU A 411 11.45 -17.59 1.36
C LEU A 411 10.17 -17.42 0.54
N VAL A 412 10.25 -17.76 -0.74
CA VAL A 412 9.10 -17.98 -1.61
C VAL A 412 8.78 -19.47 -1.48
N GLY A 413 7.55 -19.82 -1.09
CA GLY A 413 7.09 -21.21 -1.00
C GLY A 413 7.01 -21.86 0.39
N GLU A 414 7.09 -21.12 1.50
CA GLU A 414 6.68 -21.62 2.83
C GLU A 414 5.18 -21.36 3.14
N ASP A 415 4.31 -21.38 2.12
CA ASP A 415 2.86 -21.14 2.28
C ASP A 415 2.20 -22.10 3.28
N LYS A 416 2.81 -23.28 3.53
CA LYS A 416 2.30 -24.27 4.50
C LYS A 416 2.36 -23.83 5.97
N LYS A 417 3.26 -22.91 6.35
CA LYS A 417 3.29 -22.33 7.71
C LYS A 417 2.44 -21.06 7.84
N ASP A 418 2.14 -20.40 6.72
CA ASP A 418 1.31 -19.18 6.69
C ASP A 418 -0.18 -19.49 6.95
N VAL A 419 -0.60 -20.74 6.71
CA VAL A 419 -1.89 -21.30 7.15
C VAL A 419 -2.12 -21.10 8.65
N LEU A 420 -1.05 -21.17 9.47
CA LEU A 420 -1.13 -21.04 10.93
C LEU A 420 -1.58 -19.63 11.36
N TRP A 421 -1.28 -18.60 10.56
CA TRP A 421 -1.66 -17.21 10.85
C TRP A 421 -3.00 -16.80 10.20
N GLY A 422 -3.71 -17.74 9.57
CA GLY A 422 -4.90 -17.45 8.78
C GLY A 422 -4.62 -16.71 7.47
N VAL A 423 -3.34 -16.52 7.13
CA VAL A 423 -2.93 -16.03 5.81
C VAL A 423 -2.91 -17.24 4.90
N THR A 424 -4.09 -17.67 4.45
CA THR A 424 -4.14 -18.52 3.26
C THR A 424 -3.43 -17.77 2.14
N SER A 425 -2.55 -18.45 1.41
CA SER A 425 -2.09 -17.97 0.11
C SER A 425 -3.31 -17.39 -0.61
N PHE A 426 -3.32 -16.07 -0.82
CA PHE A 426 -4.36 -15.39 -1.59
C PHE A 426 -4.25 -15.87 -3.04
N GLY A 427 -4.78 -17.07 -3.29
CA GLY A 427 -4.61 -17.83 -4.51
C GLY A 427 -4.08 -19.26 -4.35
N ASP A 428 -4.62 -20.08 -3.44
CA ASP A 428 -4.66 -21.55 -3.65
C ASP A 428 -5.68 -21.90 -4.75
N SER A 429 -5.40 -21.37 -5.94
CA SER A 429 -5.78 -21.95 -7.20
C SER A 429 -4.75 -21.38 -8.17
N PRO A 430 -3.86 -22.19 -8.77
CA PRO A 430 -3.15 -21.71 -9.94
C PRO A 430 -4.24 -21.34 -10.92
N ASP A 431 -4.41 -20.04 -11.16
CA ASP A 431 -5.37 -19.55 -12.12
C ASP A 431 -4.90 -20.08 -13.48
N LYS A 432 -5.37 -21.30 -13.82
CA LYS A 432 -5.06 -22.03 -15.05
C LYS A 432 -5.42 -21.19 -16.28
N THR A 433 -6.14 -20.10 -16.06
CA THR A 433 -6.49 -19.05 -17.00
C THR A 433 -5.27 -18.32 -17.55
N TYR A 434 -4.24 -18.01 -16.74
CA TYR A 434 -3.00 -17.37 -17.24
C TYR A 434 -2.17 -18.28 -18.15
N GLN A 435 -2.02 -19.55 -17.77
CA GLN A 435 -1.35 -20.54 -18.64
C GLN A 435 -2.19 -20.88 -19.89
N SER A 436 -3.52 -20.97 -19.78
CA SER A 436 -4.38 -21.31 -20.93
C SER A 436 -4.47 -20.19 -21.97
N ASN A 437 -4.43 -18.92 -21.55
CA ASN A 437 -4.45 -17.77 -22.45
C ASN A 437 -3.09 -17.58 -23.14
N ALA A 438 -1.98 -17.82 -22.44
CA ALA A 438 -0.64 -17.83 -23.04
C ALA A 438 -0.48 -18.95 -24.10
N VAL A 439 -1.02 -20.14 -23.83
CA VAL A 439 -1.00 -21.28 -24.79
C VAL A 439 -1.93 -21.03 -25.99
N LYS A 440 -3.11 -20.43 -25.79
CA LYS A 440 -4.00 -20.02 -26.89
C LYS A 440 -3.36 -18.95 -27.79
N ASN A 441 -2.69 -17.97 -27.20
CA ASN A 441 -2.00 -16.91 -27.95
C ASN A 441 -0.73 -17.40 -28.66
N GLN A 442 0.01 -18.37 -28.08
CA GLN A 442 1.12 -19.03 -28.78
C GLN A 442 0.66 -19.83 -30.00
N ASN A 443 -0.49 -20.51 -29.93
CA ASN A 443 -1.05 -21.24 -31.07
C ASN A 443 -1.56 -20.29 -32.17
N MET A 444 -2.15 -19.14 -31.83
CA MET A 444 -2.51 -18.09 -32.79
C MET A 444 -1.29 -17.44 -33.45
N LEU A 445 -0.18 -17.26 -32.72
CA LEU A 445 1.06 -16.69 -33.26
C LEU A 445 1.83 -17.68 -34.15
N LYS A 446 1.75 -18.99 -33.89
CA LYS A 446 2.29 -20.04 -34.77
C LYS A 446 1.55 -20.16 -36.10
N THR A 447 0.26 -19.79 -36.16
CA THR A 447 -0.50 -19.77 -37.42
C THR A 447 -0.25 -18.54 -38.30
N CYS A 448 0.53 -17.55 -37.82
CA CYS A 448 0.83 -16.31 -38.55
C CYS A 448 2.24 -16.29 -39.19
N SER A 449 2.91 -17.44 -39.31
CA SER A 449 4.20 -17.56 -40.00
C SER A 449 4.00 -18.08 -41.44
N ASN A 450 3.46 -17.24 -42.33
CA ASN A 450 3.58 -17.46 -43.76
C ASN A 450 3.84 -16.13 -44.49
N PRO A 451 5.03 -15.93 -45.10
CA PRO A 451 5.42 -14.63 -45.61
C PRO A 451 4.99 -14.50 -47.06
N GLN A 452 3.70 -14.26 -47.34
CA GLN A 452 3.25 -13.75 -48.64
C GLN A 452 1.78 -13.31 -48.57
N ARG A 453 1.57 -11.99 -48.75
CA ARG A 453 0.32 -11.21 -48.99
C ARG A 453 -0.13 -10.29 -47.83
N PRO A 454 -0.43 -9.01 -48.10
CA PRO A 454 -0.99 -8.10 -47.12
C PRO A 454 -2.52 -8.31 -47.02
N PHE A 455 -3.01 -8.73 -45.85
CA PHE A 455 -4.43 -8.70 -45.53
C PHE A 455 -4.75 -7.45 -44.70
N LYS A 456 -5.66 -6.61 -45.22
CA LYS A 456 -6.35 -5.56 -44.45
C LYS A 456 -7.41 -6.23 -43.58
N CYS A 457 -7.27 -6.18 -42.25
CA CYS A 457 -8.37 -6.50 -41.35
C CYS A 457 -9.31 -5.29 -41.23
N LEU A 458 -10.54 -5.45 -41.73
CA LEU A 458 -11.68 -4.64 -41.32
C LEU A 458 -12.07 -5.02 -39.89
N VAL A 459 -12.22 -4.01 -39.02
CA VAL A 459 -12.90 -4.16 -37.73
C VAL A 459 -14.37 -3.80 -37.95
N SER A 460 -15.27 -4.76 -37.77
CA SER A 460 -16.71 -4.52 -37.69
C SER A 460 -17.05 -3.93 -36.32
N SER A 461 -17.46 -2.67 -36.27
CA SER A 461 -18.09 -2.08 -35.10
C SER A 461 -19.60 -2.32 -35.15
N THR A 462 -20.15 -2.98 -34.15
CA THR A 462 -21.59 -2.91 -33.86
C THR A 462 -21.80 -1.90 -32.74
N ARG A 463 -22.19 -0.68 -33.10
CA ARG A 463 -22.93 0.20 -32.19
C ARG A 463 -23.93 1.04 -32.99
N ARG A 464 -25.20 0.95 -32.58
CA ARG A 464 -26.38 1.61 -33.16
C ARG A 464 -26.14 3.10 -33.34
N GLU A 465 -26.37 3.60 -34.56
CA GLU A 465 -26.48 5.02 -34.87
C GLU A 465 -27.87 5.56 -34.51
N LEU A 466 -27.89 6.73 -33.87
CA LEU A 466 -28.96 7.71 -33.99
C LEU A 466 -28.44 8.78 -34.98
N HIS A 467 -29.06 8.86 -36.15
CA HIS A 467 -28.84 9.90 -37.16
C HIS A 467 -29.35 11.28 -36.67
N PRO A 468 -28.79 12.39 -37.20
CA PRO A 468 -29.42 13.01 -38.36
C PRO A 468 -28.45 13.40 -39.49
N LYS A 469 -29.06 13.47 -40.69
CA LYS A 469 -28.50 13.75 -42.02
C LYS A 469 -27.96 15.17 -42.17
N PHE A 470 -26.91 15.34 -42.98
CA PHE A 470 -26.78 16.42 -43.97
C PHE A 470 -25.83 16.00 -45.12
N SER A 471 -26.11 16.53 -46.30
CA SER A 471 -25.73 16.09 -47.65
C SER A 471 -24.68 16.99 -48.35
N GLY A 472 -23.93 16.42 -49.29
CA GLY A 472 -23.10 17.11 -50.32
C GLY A 472 -21.61 17.13 -49.96
N GLY A 473 -20.62 16.96 -50.83
CA GLY A 473 -20.48 16.73 -52.28
C GLY A 473 -18.96 16.56 -52.54
N PHE A 474 -18.59 15.90 -53.64
CA PHE A 474 -17.20 15.54 -53.99
C PHE A 474 -16.29 16.75 -54.27
N GLU A 475 -15.02 16.69 -53.85
CA GLU A 475 -13.88 17.14 -54.68
C GLU A 475 -12.54 16.53 -54.22
N CYS A 476 -11.75 16.07 -55.20
CA CYS A 476 -10.45 15.44 -55.04
C CYS A 476 -9.34 16.47 -55.32
N ILE A 477 -8.42 16.68 -54.36
CA ILE A 477 -7.13 17.36 -54.63
C ILE A 477 -6.01 16.57 -53.95
N HIS A 478 -5.11 16.03 -54.78
CA HIS A 478 -3.83 15.42 -54.40
C HIS A 478 -2.89 16.46 -53.77
N LYS A 479 -2.35 16.18 -52.57
CA LYS A 479 -0.99 16.57 -52.15
C LYS A 479 -0.57 15.91 -50.82
N SER A 480 0.45 15.05 -50.90
CA SER A 480 1.43 14.64 -49.88
C SER A 480 1.04 14.81 -48.39
N ALA A 481 0.58 13.74 -47.75
CA ALA A 481 0.48 13.66 -46.30
C ALA A 481 1.69 12.88 -45.71
N ARG A 482 2.52 13.57 -44.91
CA ARG A 482 3.27 12.93 -43.82
C ARG A 482 2.25 12.26 -42.91
N ALA A 483 2.36 10.95 -42.71
CA ALA A 483 1.57 10.26 -41.70
C ALA A 483 2.09 10.65 -40.31
N THR A 484 1.53 11.71 -39.73
CA THR A 484 1.57 11.95 -38.30
C THR A 484 0.55 11.02 -37.67
N MET A 485 1.01 9.99 -36.95
CA MET A 485 0.12 9.14 -36.16
C MET A 485 -0.32 9.94 -34.94
N SER A 486 -1.55 10.49 -35.00
CA SER A 486 -2.20 11.08 -33.84
C SER A 486 -2.63 9.94 -32.90
N ILE A 487 -1.84 9.72 -31.86
CA ILE A 487 -2.29 8.98 -30.69
C ILE A 487 -3.28 9.88 -29.97
N ARG A 488 -4.54 9.46 -29.84
CA ARG A 488 -5.47 10.07 -28.88
C ARG A 488 -4.94 9.77 -27.47
N CYS A 489 -4.19 10.71 -26.93
CA CYS A 489 -4.02 10.81 -25.48
C CYS A 489 -5.41 11.07 -24.88
N ILE A 490 -5.93 10.08 -24.15
CA ILE A 490 -7.02 10.32 -23.21
C ILE A 490 -6.44 11.29 -22.16
N GLY A 491 -7.10 12.44 -22.01
CA GLY A 491 -6.53 13.64 -21.40
C GLY A 491 -6.03 13.43 -19.97
N LEU A 492 -4.71 13.58 -19.80
CA LEU A 492 -4.14 14.16 -18.59
C LEU A 492 -4.44 15.66 -18.64
N ARG A 493 -5.26 16.14 -17.69
CA ARG A 493 -5.40 17.58 -17.46
C ARG A 493 -4.06 18.12 -16.96
N HIS A 494 -3.73 19.30 -17.45
CA HIS A 494 -2.41 19.93 -17.44
C HIS A 494 -1.85 20.26 -16.05
N SER A 495 -0.52 20.17 -15.93
CA SER A 495 0.27 21.12 -15.14
C SER A 495 1.60 21.37 -15.84
N ILE A 496 1.99 22.63 -15.86
CA ILE A 496 2.94 23.27 -16.77
C ILE A 496 4.38 23.08 -16.25
N PHE A 497 5.32 22.67 -17.11
CA PHE A 497 6.75 22.84 -16.86
C PHE A 497 7.33 23.84 -17.85
N THR A 498 7.57 25.05 -17.36
CA THR A 498 8.41 26.06 -18.02
C THR A 498 9.89 25.67 -17.85
N PRO A 499 10.72 25.78 -18.90
CA PRO A 499 12.15 25.54 -18.81
C PRO A 499 12.86 26.82 -18.30
N MET A 500 13.76 26.67 -17.34
CA MET A 500 14.84 27.65 -17.15
C MET A 500 16.18 26.96 -17.36
N SER A 501 16.73 27.21 -18.54
CA SER A 501 18.17 27.19 -18.79
C SER A 501 18.81 28.37 -18.06
N LEU A 502 19.96 28.15 -17.42
CA LEU A 502 21.08 29.08 -17.40
C LEU A 502 22.34 28.33 -16.90
N LEU A 503 23.38 28.46 -17.72
CA LEU A 503 24.82 28.13 -17.59
C LEU A 503 25.32 27.42 -16.33
#